data_AF-A0AAP5Z2Z8-F1
#
_entry.id   AF-A0AAP5Z2Z8-F1
#
_cell.length_a   1.000
_cell.length_b   1.000
_cell.length_c   1.000
_cell.angle_alpha   90.00
_cell.angle_beta   90.00
_cell.angle_gamma   90.00
#
_symmetry.space_group_name_H-M   'P 1'
#
loop_
_entity.id
_entity.type
_entity.pdbx_description
1 polymer ?
#
loop_
_entity_poly.entity_id
_entity_poly.type
_entity_poly.pdbx_seq_one_letter_code
_entity_poly.pdbx_strand_id
1 'polypeptide(L)'
;MSQILEQDERYIAAIDLGSNSFHMVVAKVVGSDLQLISRHKQRVRLASGLDSELNLSHASMERALECLAMFAERLQGFEESNVRIAATHTLRRAKNAHLFIQRAKA
;
A
#
# COMPACT_ATOMS: atom_id res chain seq x y z
N MET A 1 -14.60 -18.40 -37.88
CA MET A 1 -13.87 -18.85 -36.69
C MET A 1 -13.87 -17.69 -35.72
N SER A 2 -14.63 -17.80 -34.64
CA SER A 2 -14.88 -16.75 -33.65
C SER A 2 -13.57 -16.19 -33.10
N GLN A 3 -13.36 -14.89 -33.25
CA GLN A 3 -12.40 -14.14 -32.43
C GLN A 3 -12.78 -14.39 -30.97
N ILE A 4 -11.97 -15.17 -30.27
CA ILE A 4 -12.02 -15.26 -28.82
C ILE A 4 -11.71 -13.83 -28.36
N LEU A 5 -12.68 -13.17 -27.72
CA LEU A 5 -12.44 -11.93 -27.01
C LEU A 5 -11.34 -12.23 -25.99
N GLU A 6 -10.11 -11.80 -26.25
CA GLU A 6 -9.11 -11.67 -25.19
C GLU A 6 -9.76 -10.79 -24.14
N GLN A 7 -10.22 -11.39 -23.05
CA GLN A 7 -10.68 -10.60 -21.92
C GLN A 7 -9.46 -9.85 -21.43
N ASP A 8 -9.54 -8.52 -21.43
CA ASP A 8 -8.46 -7.65 -21.01
C ASP A 8 -8.08 -8.00 -19.56
N GLU A 9 -6.99 -8.75 -19.41
CA GLU A 9 -6.52 -9.24 -18.12
C GLU A 9 -5.63 -8.16 -17.51
N ARG A 10 -6.09 -7.54 -16.42
CA ARG A 10 -5.28 -6.56 -15.69
C ARG A 10 -5.11 -6.94 -14.23
N TYR A 11 -3.94 -6.66 -13.70
CA TYR A 11 -3.66 -6.79 -12.27
C TYR A 11 -3.88 -5.45 -11.58
N ILE A 12 -4.59 -5.48 -10.46
CA ILE A 12 -4.82 -4.31 -9.60
C ILE A 12 -4.26 -4.59 -8.21
N ALA A 13 -3.82 -3.54 -7.54
CA ALA A 13 -3.34 -3.61 -6.18
C ALA A 13 -4.00 -2.57 -5.28
N ALA A 14 -4.36 -2.99 -4.07
CA ALA A 14 -4.86 -2.12 -3.02
C ALA A 14 -3.95 -2.21 -1.80
N ILE A 15 -3.49 -1.07 -1.30
CA ILE A 15 -2.62 -0.94 -0.14
C ILE A 15 -3.34 -0.13 0.95
N ASP A 16 -3.42 -0.68 2.16
CA ASP A 16 -3.93 0.00 3.35
C ASP A 16 -2.79 0.26 4.34
N LEU A 17 -2.61 1.52 4.69
CA LEU A 17 -1.61 2.00 5.64
C LEU A 17 -2.28 2.19 7.01
N GLY A 18 -2.39 1.08 7.74
CA GLY A 18 -2.99 1.01 9.06
C GLY A 18 -2.07 1.46 10.21
N SER A 19 -2.68 1.71 11.36
CA SER A 19 -2.00 2.09 12.60
C SER A 19 -1.05 1.02 13.15
N ASN A 20 -1.39 -0.27 13.00
CA ASN A 20 -0.56 -1.37 13.52
C ASN A 20 0.12 -2.18 12.40
N SER A 21 -0.54 -2.32 11.25
CA SER A 21 -0.05 -3.11 10.12
C SER A 21 -0.35 -2.40 8.82
N PHE A 22 0.52 -2.60 7.84
CA PHE A 22 0.23 -2.29 6.44
C PHE A 22 -0.17 -3.56 5.72
N HIS A 23 -1.10 -3.43 4.78
CA HIS A 23 -1.68 -4.53 4.04
C HIS A 23 -1.63 -4.22 2.55
N MET A 24 -1.31 -5.21 1.73
CA MET A 24 -1.42 -5.14 0.28
C MET A 24 -2.19 -6.35 -0.24
N VAL A 25 -3.10 -6.11 -1.16
CA VAL A 25 -3.84 -7.15 -1.88
C VAL A 25 -3.60 -6.97 -3.36
N VAL A 26 -3.26 -8.04 -4.05
CA VAL A 26 -3.19 -8.09 -5.52
C VAL A 26 -4.33 -8.96 -6.03
N ALA A 27 -5.05 -8.47 -7.02
CA ALA A 27 -6.11 -9.20 -7.71
C ALA A 27 -5.95 -9.10 -9.23
N LYS A 28 -6.32 -10.18 -9.92
CA LYS A 28 -6.47 -10.21 -11.37
C LYS A 28 -7.93 -9.93 -11.70
N VAL A 29 -8.17 -8.97 -12.58
CA VAL A 29 -9.49 -8.64 -13.13
C VAL A 29 -9.63 -9.40 -14.44
N VAL A 30 -10.70 -10.20 -14.57
CA VAL A 30 -11.04 -10.95 -15.79
C VAL A 30 -12.51 -10.65 -16.11
N GLY A 31 -12.75 -9.77 -17.07
CA GLY A 31 -14.09 -9.24 -17.33
C GLY A 31 -14.63 -8.49 -16.10
N SER A 32 -15.74 -8.97 -15.52
CA SER A 32 -16.32 -8.43 -14.28
C SER A 32 -15.82 -9.12 -13.00
N ASP A 33 -15.03 -10.19 -13.13
CA ASP A 33 -14.62 -11.02 -12.00
C ASP A 33 -13.29 -10.56 -11.42
N LEU A 34 -13.16 -10.71 -10.09
CA LEU A 34 -11.95 -10.44 -9.34
C LEU A 34 -11.41 -11.73 -8.74
N GLN A 35 -10.22 -12.12 -9.20
CA GLN A 35 -9.49 -13.26 -8.65
C GLN A 35 -8.37 -12.76 -7.74
N LEU A 36 -8.42 -13.11 -6.46
CA LEU A 36 -7.37 -12.78 -5.51
C LEU A 36 -6.10 -13.56 -5.85
N ILE A 37 -4.99 -12.85 -6.08
CA ILE A 37 -3.69 -13.44 -6.42
C ILE A 37 -2.81 -13.55 -5.18
N SER A 38 -2.71 -12.47 -4.40
CA SER A 38 -1.88 -12.48 -3.20
C SER A 38 -2.37 -11.49 -2.14
N ARG A 39 -1.95 -11.77 -0.90
CA ARG A 39 -2.12 -10.88 0.24
C ARG A 39 -0.80 -10.78 0.97
N HIS A 40 -0.40 -9.56 1.28
CA HIS A 40 0.76 -9.26 2.09
C HIS A 40 0.34 -8.42 3.29
N LYS A 41 0.88 -8.75 4.46
CA LYS A 41 0.64 -8.01 5.69
C LYS A 41 1.96 -7.90 6.43
N GLN A 42 2.31 -6.67 6.81
CA GLN A 42 3.49 -6.43 7.62
C GLN A 42 3.12 -5.60 8.85
N ARG A 43 3.66 -5.99 10.00
CA ARG A 43 3.42 -5.27 11.26
C ARG A 43 4.41 -4.12 11.40
N VAL A 44 3.94 -2.90 11.12
CA VAL A 44 4.75 -1.66 11.15
C VAL A 44 4.70 -0.98 12.54
N ARG A 45 3.59 -1.15 13.27
CA ARG A 45 3.28 -0.47 14.54
C ARG A 45 3.48 1.04 14.46
N LEU A 46 2.94 1.66 13.43
CA LEU A 46 3.08 3.10 13.19
C LEU A 46 2.54 3.93 14.37
N ALA A 47 1.41 3.52 14.95
CA ALA A 47 0.81 4.18 16.11
C ALA A 47 1.71 4.18 17.34
N SER A 48 2.51 3.14 17.55
CA SER A 48 3.47 3.06 18.66
C SER A 48 4.62 4.06 18.51
N GLY A 49 4.81 4.62 17.31
CA GLY A 49 5.77 5.68 17.07
C GLY A 49 5.21 7.08 17.21
N LEU A 50 3.92 7.24 17.51
CA LEU A 50 3.29 8.55 17.70
C LEU A 50 3.52 9.02 19.14
N ASP A 51 4.23 10.13 19.30
CA ASP A 51 4.49 10.72 20.61
C ASP A 51 3.29 11.54 21.15
N SER A 52 3.45 12.11 22.35
CA SER A 52 2.43 12.95 23.00
C SER A 52 2.11 14.24 22.21
N GLU A 53 3.01 14.70 21.36
CA GLU A 53 2.81 15.88 20.50
C GLU A 53 2.20 15.55 19.14
N LEU A 54 1.94 14.26 18.90
CA LEU A 54 1.45 13.68 17.65
C LEU A 54 2.47 13.73 16.52
N ASN A 55 3.76 13.58 16.82
CA ASN A 55 4.78 13.36 15.82
C ASN A 55 5.13 11.89 15.74
N LEU A 56 5.34 11.40 14.52
CA LEU A 56 5.92 10.10 14.27
C LEU A 56 7.41 10.14 14.55
N SER A 57 7.88 9.19 15.34
CA SER A 57 9.29 8.91 15.57
C SER A 57 9.97 8.46 14.27
N HIS A 58 11.24 8.81 14.11
CA HIS A 58 12.07 8.38 12.99
C HIS A 58 12.05 6.85 12.81
N ALA A 59 12.23 6.10 13.90
CA ALA A 59 12.26 4.64 13.85
C ALA A 59 10.94 4.04 13.31
N SER A 60 9.80 4.67 13.59
CA SER A 60 8.51 4.23 13.05
C SER A 60 8.33 4.56 11.57
N MET A 61 8.90 5.68 11.11
CA MET A 61 8.94 6.02 9.69
C MET A 61 9.83 5.04 8.92
N GLU A 62 11.02 4.71 9.42
CA GLU A 62 11.92 3.74 8.73
C GLU A 62 11.23 2.40 8.51
N ARG A 63 10.66 1.78 9.55
CA ARG A 63 9.94 0.51 9.41
C ARG A 63 8.78 0.59 8.43
N ALA A 64 8.11 1.74 8.36
CA ALA A 64 7.01 1.97 7.43
C ALA A 64 7.53 2.09 5.98
N LEU A 65 8.65 2.79 5.78
CA LEU A 65 9.30 2.95 4.47
C LEU A 65 9.88 1.62 3.97
N GLU A 66 10.53 0.84 4.84
CA GLU A 66 11.00 -0.52 4.52
C GLU A 66 9.83 -1.42 4.07
N CYS A 67 8.68 -1.32 4.75
CA CYS A 67 7.48 -2.02 4.33
C CYS A 67 6.98 -1.58 2.94
N LEU A 68 7.01 -0.28 2.66
CA LEU A 68 6.60 0.24 1.36
C LEU A 68 7.57 -0.17 0.25
N ALA A 69 8.88 -0.24 0.53
CA ALA A 69 9.87 -0.74 -0.42
C ALA A 69 9.59 -2.21 -0.81
N MET A 70 9.29 -3.07 0.18
CA MET A 70 8.89 -4.45 -0.10
C MET A 70 7.59 -4.54 -0.94
N PHE A 71 6.64 -3.61 -0.74
CA PHE A 71 5.45 -3.57 -1.59
C PHE A 71 5.77 -3.06 -2.99
N ALA A 72 6.64 -2.07 -3.14
CA ALA A 72 7.08 -1.55 -4.44
C ALA A 72 7.75 -2.63 -5.29
N GLU A 73 8.58 -3.50 -4.70
CA GLU A 73 9.15 -4.67 -5.40
C GLU A 73 8.07 -5.60 -6.00
N ARG A 74 6.94 -5.78 -5.31
CA ARG A 74 5.82 -6.60 -5.78
C ARG A 74 4.95 -5.93 -6.83
N LEU A 75 5.03 -4.61 -6.92
CA LEU A 75 4.29 -3.79 -7.87
C LEU A 75 5.09 -3.50 -9.15
N GLN A 76 6.29 -4.06 -9.30
CA GLN A 76 7.05 -3.95 -10.54
C GLN A 76 6.21 -4.45 -11.72
N GLY A 77 6.07 -3.61 -12.75
CA GLY A 77 5.26 -3.88 -13.94
C GLY A 77 3.77 -3.53 -13.81
N PHE A 78 3.31 -3.00 -12.67
CA PHE A 78 1.96 -2.45 -12.57
C PHE A 78 1.90 -1.04 -13.17
N GLU A 79 0.85 -0.77 -13.94
CA GLU A 79 0.44 0.60 -14.25
C GLU A 79 0.02 1.34 -12.98
N GLU A 80 0.46 2.60 -12.80
CA GLU A 80 0.12 3.40 -11.62
C GLU A 80 -1.39 3.51 -11.40
N SER A 81 -2.16 3.59 -12.49
CA SER A 81 -3.62 3.68 -12.48
C SER A 81 -4.30 2.45 -11.84
N ASN A 82 -3.61 1.32 -11.80
CA ASN A 82 -4.08 0.05 -11.23
C ASN A 82 -3.68 -0.13 -9.75
N VAL A 83 -2.95 0.82 -9.16
CA VAL A 83 -2.54 0.77 -7.75
C VAL A 83 -3.27 1.86 -6.97
N ARG A 84 -3.87 1.48 -5.84
CA ARG A 84 -4.50 2.42 -4.91
C ARG A 84 -3.96 2.25 -3.50
N ILE A 85 -3.59 3.36 -2.88
CA ILE A 85 -3.06 3.40 -1.52
C ILE A 85 -3.96 4.28 -0.66
N ALA A 86 -4.40 3.77 0.48
CA ALA A 86 -5.20 4.49 1.46
C ALA A 86 -4.49 4.49 2.82
N ALA A 87 -4.51 5.62 3.51
CA ALA A 87 -3.98 5.75 4.85
C ALA A 87 -5.09 6.02 5.87
N THR A 88 -5.02 5.38 7.03
CA THR A 88 -6.07 5.48 8.04
C THR A 88 -5.68 6.41 9.20
N HIS A 89 -5.88 5.98 10.44
CA HIS A 89 -5.95 6.84 11.61
C HIS A 89 -4.62 7.54 11.94
N THR A 90 -3.53 6.79 12.08
CA THR A 90 -2.25 7.35 12.58
C THR A 90 -1.67 8.41 11.66
N LEU A 91 -1.66 8.19 10.35
CA LEU A 91 -1.14 9.18 9.39
C LEU A 91 -2.01 10.43 9.32
N ARG A 92 -3.34 10.32 9.50
CA ARG A 92 -4.21 11.51 9.63
C ARG A 92 -3.97 12.30 10.92
N ARG A 93 -3.56 11.63 11.99
CA ARG A 93 -3.31 12.24 13.31
C ARG A 93 -1.94 12.89 13.42
N ALA A 94 -0.94 12.36 12.71
CA ALA A 94 0.45 12.78 12.85
C ALA A 94 0.69 14.16 12.21
N LYS A 95 1.20 15.12 12.98
CA LYS A 95 1.51 16.48 12.49
C LYS A 95 2.62 16.48 11.44
N ASN A 96 3.58 15.57 11.58
CA ASN A 96 4.70 15.41 10.66
C ASN A 96 4.47 14.30 9.60
N ALA A 97 3.23 13.88 9.35
CA ALA A 97 2.91 12.87 8.34
C ALA A 97 3.40 13.26 6.93
N HIS A 98 3.43 14.55 6.62
CA HIS A 98 3.93 15.07 5.34
C HIS A 98 5.41 14.70 5.10
N LEU A 99 6.24 14.64 6.14
CA LEU A 99 7.64 14.19 6.02
C LEU A 99 7.71 12.71 5.62
N PHE A 100 6.89 11.87 6.27
CA PHE A 100 6.79 10.46 5.89
C PHE A 100 6.31 10.30 4.44
N ILE A 101 5.25 11.02 4.04
CA ILE A 101 4.70 10.95 2.69
C ILE A 101 5.71 11.41 1.64
N GLN A 102 6.47 12.47 1.91
CA GLN A 102 7.53 12.94 1.00
C GLN A 102 8.60 11.86 0.79
N ARG A 103 9.05 11.22 1.88
CA ARG A 103 10.03 10.14 1.83
C ARG A 103 9.49 8.89 1.14
N ALA A 104 8.22 8.58 1.32
CA ALA A 104 7.56 7.43 0.69
C ALA A 104 7.35 7.60 -0.83
N LYS A 105 7.43 8.83 -1.35
CA LYS A 105 7.33 9.15 -2.78
C LYS A 105 8.69 9.23 -3.49
N ALA A 106 9.78 9.30 -2.74
CA ALA A 106 11.14 9.39 -3.26
C ALA A 106 11.63 8.02 -3.72
#